data_AF-A0A956CEM9-F1
#
_entry.id   AF-A0A956CEM9-F1
#
_cell.length_a   1.000
_cell.length_b   1.000
_cell.length_c   1.000
_cell.angle_alpha   90.00
_cell.angle_beta   90.00
_cell.angle_gamma   90.00
#
_symmetry.space_group_name_H-M   'P 1'
#
loop_
_entity.id
_entity.type
_entity.pdbx_description
1 polymer ?
#
loop_
_entity_poly.entity_id
_entity_poly.type
_entity_poly.pdbx_seq_one_letter_code
_entity_poly.pdbx_strand_id
1 'polypeptide(L)' 'MKSVVDEQLRGEAREFSLRFTCDSCQNFDPDALACGNGYPTEPHRSVDLACVQELLFCKDFELA' A
#
# COMPACT_ATOMS: atom_id res chain seq x y z
N MET A 1 6.62 -7.78 2.60
CA MET A 1 7.10 -7.84 1.20
C MET A 1 7.37 -6.43 0.69
N LYS A 2 8.47 -6.21 -0.03
CA LYS A 2 8.79 -4.94 -0.68
C LYS A 2 8.81 -5.11 -2.20
N SER A 3 8.25 -4.15 -2.92
CA SER A 3 8.28 -4.11 -4.39
C SER A 3 8.95 -2.82 -4.86
N VAL A 4 9.78 -2.92 -5.89
CA VAL A 4 10.41 -1.76 -6.54
C VAL A 4 9.34 -0.97 -7.30
N VAL A 5 9.39 0.36 -7.18
CA VAL A 5 8.51 1.28 -7.90
C VAL A 5 9.25 1.81 -9.12
N ASP A 6 9.13 1.05 -10.21
CA ASP A 6 9.65 1.41 -11.53
C ASP A 6 8.62 2.22 -12.34
N GLU A 7 9.00 2.60 -13.57
CA GLU A 7 8.12 3.41 -14.42
C GLU A 7 6.91 2.62 -14.92
N GLN A 8 7.04 1.30 -15.06
CA GLN A 8 5.92 0.44 -15.45
C GLN A 8 4.84 0.48 -14.37
N LEU A 9 5.20 0.24 -13.10
CA LEU A 9 4.25 0.27 -11.98
C LEU A 9 3.62 1.66 -11.82
N ARG A 10 4.39 2.74 -12.03
CA ARG A 10 3.83 4.11 -12.03
C ARG A 10 2.82 4.32 -13.16
N GLY A 11 3.10 3.79 -14.36
CA GLY A 11 2.19 3.82 -15.50
C GLY A 11 0.88 3.10 -15.19
N GLU A 12 0.98 1.85 -14.75
CA GLU A 12 -0.17 1.00 -14.38
C GLU A 12 -0.98 1.61 -13.24
N ALA A 13 -0.34 2.18 -12.22
CA ALA A 13 -1.03 2.83 -11.12
C ALA A 13 -1.90 4.00 -11.58
N ARG A 14 -1.44 4.76 -12.58
CA ARG A 14 -2.21 5.85 -13.19
C ARG A 14 -3.33 5.33 -14.08
N GLU A 15 -3.04 4.36 -14.95
CA GLU A 15 -4.02 3.78 -15.88
C GLU A 15 -5.17 3.09 -15.14
N PHE A 16 -4.85 2.29 -14.12
CA PHE A 16 -5.81 1.47 -13.40
C PHE A 16 -6.25 2.07 -12.06
N SER A 17 -5.79 3.27 -11.72
CA SER A 17 -6.12 3.96 -10.47
C SER A 17 -5.91 3.09 -9.21
N LEU A 18 -4.76 2.41 -9.14
CA LEU A 18 -4.47 1.43 -8.09
C LEU A 18 -4.54 2.05 -6.69
N ARG A 19 -5.27 1.40 -5.77
CA ARG A 19 -5.43 1.79 -4.37
C ARG A 19 -4.74 0.76 -3.47
N PHE A 20 -3.64 1.15 -2.85
CA PHE A 20 -2.77 0.24 -2.09
C PHE A 20 -2.39 0.79 -0.70
N THR A 21 -2.82 2.00 -0.34
CA THR A 21 -2.53 2.59 0.97
C THR A 21 -3.53 2.11 2.03
N CYS A 22 -3.12 2.18 3.30
CA CYS A 22 -4.03 1.88 4.42
C CYS A 22 -5.29 2.75 4.37
N ASP A 23 -5.20 4.02 3.97
CA ASP A 23 -6.35 4.93 3.91
C ASP A 23 -7.42 4.50 2.89
N SER A 24 -7.08 3.58 1.97
CA SER A 24 -8.01 2.96 1.02
C SER A 24 -8.30 1.48 1.33
N CYS A 25 -7.76 0.94 2.43
CA CYS A 25 -7.88 -0.47 2.79
C CYS A 25 -9.18 -0.73 3.56
N GLN A 26 -9.90 -1.79 3.18
CA GLN A 26 -11.13 -2.21 3.89
C GLN A 26 -10.89 -2.53 5.38
N ASN A 27 -9.69 -2.97 5.74
CA ASN A 27 -9.35 -3.33 7.12
C ASN A 27 -8.81 -2.15 7.94
N PHE A 28 -8.73 -0.95 7.38
CA PHE A 28 -8.28 0.22 8.12
C PHE A 28 -9.45 0.86 8.85
N ASP A 29 -9.28 1.06 10.15
CA ASP A 29 -10.20 1.81 10.99
C ASP A 29 -9.73 3.28 11.02
N PRO A 30 -10.45 4.22 10.38
CA PRO A 30 -10.06 5.63 10.36
C PRO A 30 -10.23 6.32 11.71
N ASP A 31 -11.12 5.84 12.58
CA ASP A 31 -11.34 6.45 13.90
C ASP A 31 -10.22 6.06 14.87
N ALA A 32 -9.76 4.80 14.80
CA ALA A 32 -8.65 4.31 15.61
C ALA A 32 -7.26 4.53 14.98
N LEU A 33 -7.20 4.96 13.71
CA LEU A 33 -5.97 5.04 12.90
C LEU A 33 -5.17 3.72 12.85
N ALA A 34 -5.88 2.58 12.92
CA ALA A 34 -5.30 1.26 13.13
C ALA A 34 -5.78 0.25 12.08
N CYS A 35 -4.99 -0.81 11.87
CA CYS A 35 -5.42 -1.94 11.06
C CYS A 35 -6.24 -2.90 11.93
N GLY A 36 -7.41 -3.34 11.46
CA GLY A 36 -8.25 -4.34 12.12
C GLY A 36 -7.59 -5.72 12.29
N ASN A 37 -6.47 -5.97 11.59
CA ASN A 37 -5.65 -7.17 11.79
C ASN A 37 -4.42 -6.93 12.69
N GLY A 38 -4.26 -5.73 13.26
CA GLY A 38 -3.17 -5.38 14.17
C GLY A 38 -1.83 -5.03 13.51
N TYR A 39 -1.75 -4.92 12.18
CA TYR A 39 -0.52 -4.51 11.49
C TYR A 39 -0.24 -3.00 11.65
N PRO A 40 1.05 -2.59 11.66
CA PRO A 40 1.42 -1.18 11.62
C PRO A 40 0.87 -0.48 10.38
N THR A 41 0.25 0.69 10.57
CA THR A 41 -0.39 1.46 9.47
C THR A 41 0.54 2.52 8.90
N GLU A 42 1.30 3.21 9.76
CA GLU A 42 2.13 4.37 9.39
C GLU A 42 3.00 4.17 8.13
N PRO A 43 3.71 3.04 7.93
CA PRO A 43 4.53 2.84 6.73
C PRO A 43 3.75 2.74 5.42
N HIS A 44 2.43 2.55 5.48
CA HIS A 44 1.56 2.25 4.35
C HIS A 44 0.54 3.38 4.09
N ARG A 45 0.51 4.41 4.94
CA ARG A 45 -0.41 5.55 4.80
C ARG A 45 0.18 6.57 3.84
N SER A 46 -0.70 7.19 3.05
CA SER A 46 -0.35 8.32 2.18
C SER A 46 0.87 8.12 1.26
N VAL A 47 1.18 6.88 0.87
CA VAL A 47 2.31 6.59 -0.03
C VAL A 47 2.00 7.08 -1.44
N ASP A 48 2.87 7.92 -1.97
CA ASP A 48 2.82 8.41 -3.35
C ASP A 48 3.88 7.71 -4.22
N LEU A 49 3.44 6.90 -5.20
CA LEU A 49 4.31 6.18 -6.13
C LEU A 49 5.15 7.10 -7.01
N ALA A 50 4.76 8.36 -7.19
CA ALA A 50 5.58 9.34 -7.89
C ALA A 50 6.87 9.70 -7.11
N CYS A 51 6.86 9.52 -5.78
CA CYS A 51 7.93 9.96 -4.89
C CYS A 51 8.75 8.82 -4.29
N VAL A 52 8.21 7.60 -4.21
CA VAL A 52 8.90 6.47 -3.60
C VAL A 52 9.62 5.59 -4.62
N GLN A 53 10.68 4.92 -4.16
CA GLN A 53 11.42 3.91 -4.93
C GLN A 53 11.02 2.47 -4.56
N GLU A 54 10.45 2.29 -3.37
CA GLU A 54 9.99 1.01 -2.86
C GLU A 54 8.60 1.17 -2.26
N LEU A 55 7.76 0.16 -2.46
CA LEU A 55 6.46 0.02 -1.82
C LEU A 55 6.52 -1.16 -0.84
N LEU A 56 6.17 -0.92 0.42
CA LEU A 56 6.05 -1.95 1.45
C LEU A 56 4.59 -2.42 1.52
N PHE A 57 4.37 -3.73 1.50
CA PHE A 57 3.05 -4.33 1.72
C PHE A 57 2.91 -4.87 3.14
N CYS A 58 1.72 -4.66 3.72
CA CYS A 58 1.39 -5.05 5.09
C CYS A 58 1.17 -6.56 5.29
N LYS A 59 0.87 -7.29 4.21
CA LYS A 59 0.70 -8.76 4.22
C LYS A 59 1.61 -9.35 3.14
N ASP A 60 2.28 -10.44 3.48
CA ASP A 60 2.93 -11.26 2.47
C ASP A 60 1.86 -12.10 1.78
N PHE A 61 1.84 -12.04 0.44
CA PHE A 61 1.05 -12.97 -0.36
C PHE A 61 1.89 -14.22 -0.56
N GLU A 62 1.56 -15.31 0.14
CA GLU A 62 2.13 -16.62 -0.12
C GLU A 62 1.25 -17.35 -1.13
N LEU A 63 1.81 -17.67 -2.30
CA LEU A 63 1.22 -18.65 -3.21
C LEU A 63 1.44 -20.03 -2.61
N ALA A 64 0.35 -20.68 -2.19
CA ALA A 64 0.34 -22.09 -1.83
C ALA A 64 0.62 -22.98 -3.06
#